data_AF-A0A1H0VQM1-F1
#
_entry.id   AF-A0A1H0VQM1-F1
#
_cell.length_a   1.000
_cell.length_b   1.000
_cell.length_c   1.000
_cell.angle_alpha   90.00
_cell.angle_beta   90.00
_cell.angle_gamma   90.00
#
_symmetry.space_group_name_H-M   'P 1'
#
loop_
_entity.id
_entity.type
_entity.pdbx_description
1 polymer ?
#
loop_
_entity_poly.entity_id
_entity_poly.type
_entity_poly.pdbx_seq_one_letter_code
_entity_poly.pdbx_strand_id
1 'polypeptide(L)'
;MEEIKHLLSMALKSNKEVINGQEFSIEAQLNGLDDYINLYAKDVVVAVYDANDQDLNILNHDYRKVVIFFGECLEEEGMAVYIDEGLMD
;
A
#
# COMPACT_ATOMS: atom_id res chain seq x y z
N MET A 1 7.42 -8.58 -6.99
CA MET A 1 6.37 -7.66 -7.49
C MET A 1 5.02 -8.35 -7.52
N GLU A 2 4.80 -9.43 -8.28
CA GLU A 2 3.53 -10.22 -8.23
C GLU A 2 3.07 -10.62 -6.81
N GLU A 3 4.02 -10.85 -5.91
CA GLU A 3 3.74 -11.04 -4.49
C GLU A 3 2.87 -9.93 -3.88
N ILE A 4 3.18 -8.66 -4.16
CA ILE A 4 2.46 -7.49 -3.62
C ILE A 4 0.99 -7.51 -4.07
N LYS A 5 0.73 -7.84 -5.33
CA LYS A 5 -0.62 -7.98 -5.87
C LYS A 5 -1.40 -9.05 -5.12
N HIS A 6 -0.79 -10.21 -4.89
CA HIS A 6 -1.42 -11.29 -4.14
C HIS A 6 -1.68 -10.91 -2.68
N LEU A 7 -0.70 -10.34 -2.01
CA LEU A 7 -0.81 -9.88 -0.62
C LEU A 7 -1.90 -8.82 -0.46
N LEU A 8 -1.98 -7.86 -1.38
CA LEU A 8 -2.99 -6.80 -1.35
C LEU A 8 -4.39 -7.40 -1.44
N SER A 9 -4.62 -8.26 -2.43
CA SER A 9 -5.92 -8.92 -2.60
C SER A 9 -6.35 -9.73 -1.37
N MET A 10 -5.39 -10.33 -0.65
CA MET A 10 -5.66 -11.03 0.62
C MET A 10 -5.91 -10.05 1.77
N ALA A 11 -5.11 -8.99 1.89
CA ALA A 11 -5.24 -8.00 2.94
C ALA A 11 -6.61 -7.31 2.91
N LEU A 12 -7.06 -6.90 1.72
CA LEU A 12 -8.38 -6.31 1.50
C LEU A 12 -9.53 -7.25 1.91
N LYS A 13 -9.38 -8.56 1.70
CA LYS A 13 -10.39 -9.56 2.11
C LYS A 13 -10.37 -9.83 3.61
N SER A 14 -9.18 -9.86 4.22
CA SER A 14 -9.02 -10.14 5.65
C SER A 14 -9.52 -8.97 6.50
N ASN A 15 -9.21 -7.73 6.09
CA ASN A 15 -9.48 -6.47 6.77
C ASN A 15 -9.14 -6.51 8.28
N LYS A 16 -8.05 -5.85 8.68
CA LYS A 16 -7.43 -5.73 10.02
C LYS A 16 -6.35 -6.77 10.37
N GLU A 17 -5.91 -7.59 9.42
CA GLU A 17 -4.76 -8.48 9.61
C GLU A 17 -3.60 -8.06 8.70
N VAL A 18 -2.37 -8.18 9.23
CA VAL A 18 -1.15 -8.06 8.44
C VAL A 18 -0.93 -9.37 7.70
N ILE A 19 -0.97 -9.32 6.38
CA ILE A 19 -0.70 -10.47 5.52
C ILE A 19 0.78 -10.48 5.17
N ASN A 20 1.49 -11.51 5.64
CA ASN A 20 2.93 -11.64 5.49
C ASN A 20 3.30 -12.44 4.24
N GLY A 21 4.23 -11.90 3.46
CA GLY A 21 4.92 -12.60 2.38
C GLY A 21 6.37 -12.94 2.72
N GLN A 22 7.16 -13.18 1.70
CA GLN A 22 8.60 -13.43 1.77
C GLN A 22 9.40 -12.13 1.91
N GLU A 23 9.10 -11.12 1.10
CA GLU A 23 9.85 -9.85 1.09
C GLU A 23 9.01 -8.68 1.62
N PHE A 24 7.70 -8.75 1.43
CA PHE A 24 6.75 -7.70 1.77
C PHE A 24 5.64 -8.23 2.67
N SER A 25 4.99 -7.32 3.40
CA SER A 25 3.71 -7.59 4.04
C SER A 25 2.77 -6.41 3.82
N ILE A 26 1.46 -6.68 3.85
CA ILE A 26 0.43 -5.66 3.63
C ILE A 26 -0.60 -5.76 4.74
N GLU A 27 -0.95 -4.61 5.29
CA GLU A 27 -2.02 -4.45 6.25
C GLU A 27 -3.08 -3.55 5.63
N ALA A 28 -4.33 -3.99 5.62
CA ALA A 28 -5.45 -3.15 5.24
C ALA A 28 -6.37 -2.98 6.45
N GLN A 29 -6.67 -1.74 6.80
CA GLN A 29 -7.65 -1.39 7.81
C GLN A 29 -8.70 -0.47 7.18
N LEU A 30 -9.84 -1.04 6.79
CA LEU A 30 -10.96 -0.33 6.18
C LEU A 30 -12.17 -0.43 7.12
N ASN A 31 -12.28 0.51 8.05
CA ASN A 31 -13.27 0.56 9.12
C ASN A 31 -14.27 1.73 9.01
N GLY A 32 -14.13 2.61 8.02
CA GLY A 32 -14.96 3.78 7.73
C GLY A 32 -14.65 5.02 8.58
N LEU A 33 -13.54 5.04 9.33
CA LEU A 33 -13.09 6.18 10.12
C LEU A 33 -11.70 6.63 9.66
N ASP A 34 -10.71 5.77 9.86
CA ASP A 34 -9.31 6.00 9.49
C ASP A 34 -8.88 4.82 8.60
N ASP A 35 -9.24 4.91 7.32
CA ASP A 35 -9.06 3.82 6.37
C ASP A 35 -7.69 3.93 5.71
N TYR A 36 -6.85 2.90 5.92
CA TYR A 36 -5.50 2.89 5.37
C TYR A 36 -5.07 1.51 4.89
N ILE A 37 -4.05 1.51 4.01
CA ILE A 37 -3.34 0.32 3.60
C ILE A 37 -1.84 0.57 3.68
N ASN A 38 -1.15 -0.20 4.53
CA ASN A 38 0.29 -0.11 4.71
C ASN A 38 0.99 -1.17 3.87
N LEU A 39 2.04 -0.76 3.16
CA LEU A 39 3.02 -1.67 2.57
C LEU A 39 4.28 -1.69 3.44
N TYR A 40 4.68 -2.89 3.85
CA TYR A 40 5.88 -3.12 4.63
C TYR A 40 6.95 -3.82 3.80
N ALA A 41 8.21 -3.48 4.03
CA ALA A 41 9.37 -4.26 3.59
C ALA A 41 10.25 -4.55 4.80
N LYS A 42 10.49 -5.84 5.10
CA LYS A 42 11.26 -6.28 6.30
C LYS A 42 10.79 -5.60 7.60
N ASP A 43 9.47 -5.65 7.85
CA ASP A 43 8.81 -5.08 9.05
C ASP A 43 8.86 -3.54 9.18
N VAL A 44 9.33 -2.83 8.15
CA VAL A 44 9.32 -1.36 8.08
C VAL A 44 8.24 -0.90 7.11
N VAL A 45 7.38 0.04 7.52
CA VAL A 45 6.40 0.67 6.62
C VAL A 45 7.16 1.50 5.58
N VAL A 46 7.00 1.16 4.30
CA VAL A 46 7.63 1.86 3.18
C VAL A 46 6.64 2.72 2.39
N ALA A 47 5.33 2.46 2.54
CA ALA A 47 4.28 3.31 2.01
C ALA A 47 2.98 3.17 2.82
N VAL A 48 2.19 4.24 2.79
CA VAL A 48 0.84 4.30 3.37
C VAL A 48 -0.09 4.84 2.31
N TYR A 49 -1.13 4.07 1.99
CA TYR A 49 -2.27 4.57 1.23
C TYR A 49 -3.35 5.00 2.21
N ASP A 50 -3.72 6.28 2.19
CA ASP A 50 -4.90 6.81 2.87
C ASP A 50 -6.10 6.64 1.94
N ALA A 51 -7.04 5.77 2.31
CA ALA A 51 -8.19 5.49 1.47
C ALA A 51 -9.29 6.57 1.57
N ASN A 52 -9.26 7.40 2.62
CA ASN A 52 -10.17 8.54 2.74
C ASN A 52 -9.77 9.65 1.77
N ASP A 53 -8.47 9.94 1.70
CA ASP A 53 -7.92 11.00 0.85
C ASP A 53 -7.46 10.49 -0.54
N GLN A 54 -7.41 9.16 -0.71
CA GLN A 54 -6.95 8.48 -1.93
C GLN A 54 -5.46 8.71 -2.24
N ASP A 55 -4.68 9.07 -1.23
CA ASP A 55 -3.27 9.45 -1.36
C ASP A 55 -2.35 8.29 -1.01
N LEU A 56 -1.41 7.97 -1.90
CA LEU A 56 -0.33 7.01 -1.67
C LEU A 56 0.97 7.76 -1.34
N ASN A 57 1.33 7.72 -0.06
CA ASN A 57 2.54 8.35 0.47
C ASN A 57 3.72 7.38 0.43
N ILE A 58 4.81 7.80 -0.21
CA ILE A 58 6.09 7.06 -0.21
C ILE A 58 6.87 7.46 1.06
N LEU A 59 7.02 6.53 2.01
CA LEU A 59 7.77 6.79 3.24
C LEU A 59 9.25 6.44 3.11
N ASN A 60 9.61 5.55 2.17
CA ASN A 60 10.98 5.20 1.88
C ASN A 60 11.26 5.20 0.37
N HIS A 61 12.03 6.18 -0.09
CA HIS A 61 12.34 6.37 -1.52
C HIS A 61 13.23 5.28 -2.13
N ASP A 62 13.97 4.50 -1.33
CA ASP A 62 14.69 3.32 -1.83
C ASP A 62 13.71 2.29 -2.44
N TYR A 63 12.45 2.31 -1.97
CA TYR A 63 11.37 1.45 -2.45
C TYR A 63 10.45 2.13 -3.46
N ARG A 64 10.79 3.32 -3.99
CA ARG A 64 9.91 4.10 -4.88
C ARG A 64 9.28 3.27 -6.01
N LYS A 65 10.07 2.47 -6.73
CA LYS A 65 9.56 1.61 -7.81
C LYS A 65 8.55 0.56 -7.32
N VAL A 66 8.77 0.03 -6.12
CA VAL A 66 7.88 -0.93 -5.49
C VAL A 66 6.59 -0.25 -5.06
N VAL A 67 6.68 0.96 -4.49
CA VAL A 67 5.50 1.74 -4.07
C VAL A 67 4.66 2.17 -5.28
N ILE A 68 5.27 2.58 -6.39
CA ILE A 68 4.54 2.89 -7.63
C ILE A 68 3.78 1.65 -8.10
N PHE A 69 4.43 0.49 -8.15
CA PHE A 69 3.78 -0.77 -8.52
C PHE A 69 2.65 -1.15 -7.54
N PHE A 70 2.82 -0.87 -6.25
CA PHE A 70 1.77 -1.05 -5.26
C PHE A 70 0.57 -0.13 -5.53
N GLY A 71 0.80 1.12 -5.95
CA GLY A 71 -0.24 2.03 -6.45
C GLY A 71 -1.00 1.45 -7.64
N GLU A 72 -0.31 0.92 -8.65
CA GLU A 72 -0.95 0.24 -9.79
C GLU A 72 -1.82 -0.94 -9.33
N CYS A 73 -1.37 -1.71 -8.34
CA CYS A 73 -2.16 -2.81 -7.77
C CYS A 73 -3.42 -2.33 -7.03
N LEU A 74 -3.34 -1.19 -6.33
CA LEU A 74 -4.50 -0.55 -5.70
C LEU A 74 -5.54 -0.12 -6.76
N GLU A 75 -5.08 0.47 -7.87
CA GLU A 75 -5.95 0.82 -9.00
C GLU A 75 -6.62 -0.41 -9.63
N GLU A 76 -5.89 -1.52 -9.77
CA GLU A 76 -6.45 -2.78 -10.26
C GLU A 76 -7.54 -3.37 -9.33
N GLU A 77 -7.41 -3.18 -8.01
CA GLU A 77 -8.43 -3.54 -7.01
C GLU A 77 -9.58 -2.51 -6.93
N GLY A 78 -9.55 -1.48 -7.78
CA GLY A 78 -10.64 -0.51 -7.96
C GLY A 78 -10.53 0.75 -7.10
N MET A 79 -9.35 1.02 -6.53
CA MET A 79 -9.10 2.23 -5.73
C MET A 79 -8.58 3.37 -6.63
N ALA A 80 -8.94 4.61 -6.30
CA ALA A 80 -8.29 5.76 -6.91
C ALA A 80 -6.99 6.05 -6.16
N VAL A 81 -5.91 6.33 -6.88
CA VAL A 81 -4.59 6.55 -6.29
C VAL A 81 -4.00 7.85 -6.80
N TYR A 82 -3.73 8.76 -5.87
CA TYR A 82 -2.92 9.95 -6.08
C TYR A 82 -1.58 9.72 -5.41
N ILE A 83 -0.51 9.69 -6.20
CA ILE A 83 0.84 9.58 -5.64
C ILE A 83 1.35 11.01 -5.44
N ASP A 84 1.41 11.46 -4.18
CA ASP A 84 2.13 12.68 -3.86
C ASP A 84 3.63 12.38 -3.91
N GLU A 85 4.27 12.74 -5.02
CA GLU A 85 5.72 12.60 -5.18
C GLU A 85 6.50 13.70 -4.45
N GLY A 86 5.82 14.68 -3.84
CA GLY A 86 6.41 15.96 -3.48
C GLY A 86 6.93 16.70 -4.72
N LEU A 87 7.03 18.03 -4.66
CA LEU A 87 7.81 18.75 -5.67
C LEU A 87 9.25 18.26 -5.60
N MET A 88 9.67 17.44 -6.58
CA MET A 88 11.08 17.15 -6.81
C MET A 88 11.75 18.47 -7.22
N ASP A 89 12.76 18.89 -6.46
CA ASP A 89 13.73 19.91 -6.89
C ASP A 89 14.49 19.45 -8.16
#